data_AF-A0A847WKD3-F1
#
_entry.id   AF-A0A847WKD3-F1
#
_cell.length_a   1.000
_cell.length_b   1.000
_cell.length_c   1.000
_cell.angle_alpha   90.00
_cell.angle_beta   90.00
_cell.angle_gamma   90.00
#
_symmetry.space_group_name_H-M   'P 1'
#
loop_
_entity.id
_entity.type
_entity.pdbx_description
1 polymer ?
#
loop_
_entity_poly.entity_id
_entity_poly.type
_entity_poly.pdbx_seq_one_letter_code
_entity_poly.pdbx_strand_id
1 'polypeptide(L)'
;MYSILSKIELQQYLNQFRTLATNLDYSQFDNIIFFNLESFYSYMENISGHPFQEQYDDLEKILDIIEPYLPFAVGDTALAFLLEATYVNDEIEMEQLKLKYGSRLRMDFINLVQNILSEEEWEYILQLCETIRQEKESNLHAYY
;
A
#
# COMPACT_ATOMS: atom_id res chain seq x y z
N MET A 1 -7.72 -9.93 17.35
CA MET A 1 -8.63 -10.48 16.32
C MET A 1 -8.99 -9.31 15.43
N TYR A 2 -8.34 -9.15 14.29
CA TYR A 2 -8.67 -8.06 13.36
C TYR A 2 -10.02 -8.38 12.73
N SER A 3 -11.04 -7.57 13.00
CA SER A 3 -12.33 -7.70 12.31
C SER A 3 -12.12 -7.39 10.84
N ILE A 4 -12.59 -8.27 9.96
CA ILE A 4 -12.58 -8.00 8.52
C ILE A 4 -13.41 -6.73 8.28
N LEU A 5 -12.86 -5.77 7.53
CA LEU A 5 -13.61 -4.59 7.11
C LEU A 5 -14.84 -5.01 6.30
N SER A 6 -15.95 -4.31 6.47
CA SER A 6 -17.06 -4.39 5.54
C SER A 6 -16.67 -3.80 4.18
N LYS A 7 -17.42 -4.15 3.13
CA LYS A 7 -17.24 -3.56 1.79
C LYS A 7 -17.26 -2.02 1.82
N ILE A 8 -18.17 -1.44 2.60
CA ILE A 8 -18.33 0.01 2.70
C ILE A 8 -17.10 0.64 3.39
N GLU A 9 -16.64 0.06 4.50
CA GLU A 9 -15.46 0.54 5.21
C GLU A 9 -14.21 0.46 4.33
N LEU A 10 -13.99 -0.68 3.66
CA LEU A 10 -12.86 -0.85 2.74
C LEU A 10 -12.88 0.21 1.63
N GLN A 11 -14.03 0.41 0.99
CA GLN A 11 -14.17 1.43 -0.06
C GLN A 11 -13.93 2.85 0.47
N GLN A 12 -14.40 3.17 1.68
CA GLN A 12 -14.14 4.46 2.32
C GLN A 12 -12.65 4.69 2.56
N TYR A 13 -11.95 3.72 3.15
CA TYR A 13 -10.51 3.82 3.38
C TYR A 13 -9.71 3.91 2.07
N LEU A 14 -10.07 3.14 1.04
CA LEU A 14 -9.43 3.22 -0.28
C LEU A 14 -9.61 4.60 -0.93
N ASN A 15 -10.81 5.18 -0.86
CA ASN A 15 -11.06 6.52 -1.40
C ASN A 15 -10.33 7.61 -0.61
N GLN A 16 -10.26 7.47 0.72
CA GLN A 16 -9.49 8.37 1.56
C GLN A 16 -8.00 8.27 1.23
N PHE A 17 -7.47 7.06 1.08
CA PHE A 17 -6.11 6.81 0.63
C PHE A 17 -5.82 7.48 -0.71
N ARG A 18 -6.67 7.28 -1.73
CA ARG A 18 -6.52 7.93 -3.04
C ARG A 18 -6.46 9.44 -2.92
N THR A 19 -7.36 10.02 -2.13
CA THR A 19 -7.39 11.48 -1.91
C THR A 19 -6.10 11.99 -1.28
N LEU A 20 -5.55 11.29 -0.29
CA LEU A 20 -4.28 11.68 0.33
C LEU A 20 -3.10 11.51 -0.63
N ALA A 21 -3.03 10.37 -1.31
CA ALA A 21 -1.94 10.03 -2.22
C ALA A 21 -1.82 11.01 -3.41
N THR A 22 -2.96 11.48 -3.95
CA THR A 22 -2.98 12.38 -5.11
C THR A 22 -2.88 13.86 -4.75
N ASN A 23 -3.16 14.25 -3.50
CA ASN A 23 -3.15 15.64 -3.04
C ASN A 23 -2.00 15.94 -2.05
N LEU A 24 -0.86 15.25 -2.19
CA LEU A 24 0.36 15.60 -1.46
C LEU A 24 0.79 17.02 -1.87
N ASP A 25 0.98 17.90 -0.88
CA ASP A 25 1.24 19.32 -1.12
C ASP A 25 2.73 19.61 -1.33
N TYR A 26 3.17 19.50 -2.59
CA TYR A 26 4.58 19.73 -2.94
C TYR A 26 5.01 21.20 -2.93
N SER A 27 4.15 22.13 -2.55
CA SER A 27 4.44 23.57 -2.60
C SER A 27 5.61 24.03 -1.72
N GLN A 28 6.00 23.25 -0.72
CA GLN A 28 7.11 23.60 0.18
C GLN A 28 8.50 23.16 -0.32
N PHE A 29 8.57 22.55 -1.52
CA PHE A 29 9.79 22.02 -2.13
C PHE A 29 10.40 22.96 -3.17
N ASP A 30 10.62 24.24 -2.82
CA ASP A 30 11.29 25.17 -3.74
C ASP A 30 12.78 24.81 -3.97
N ASN A 31 13.39 23.96 -3.11
CA ASN A 31 14.84 23.74 -3.07
C ASN A 31 15.31 22.27 -3.03
N ILE A 32 14.40 21.28 -3.15
CA ILE A 32 14.79 19.86 -3.11
C ILE A 32 14.31 19.18 -4.39
N ILE A 33 15.26 18.55 -5.09
CA ILE A 33 15.00 17.76 -6.29
C ILE A 33 15.26 16.30 -5.93
N PHE A 34 14.25 15.46 -6.10
CA PHE A 34 14.40 14.01 -5.95
C PHE A 34 14.80 13.41 -7.29
N PHE A 35 15.89 12.61 -7.30
CA PHE A 35 16.40 11.98 -8.51
C PHE A 35 15.48 10.86 -9.03
N ASN A 36 14.77 10.20 -8.12
CA ASN A 36 13.76 9.19 -8.41
C ASN A 36 12.79 9.06 -7.23
N LEU A 37 11.74 8.25 -7.42
CA LEU A 37 10.70 7.99 -6.43
C LEU A 37 11.24 7.31 -5.15
N GLU A 38 12.21 6.41 -5.28
CA GLU A 38 12.87 5.75 -4.14
C GLU A 38 13.60 6.77 -3.25
N SER A 39 14.22 7.77 -3.85
CA SER A 39 14.88 8.88 -3.14
C SER A 39 13.86 9.73 -2.38
N PHE A 40 12.68 9.95 -2.97
CA PHE A 40 11.59 10.66 -2.34
C PHE A 40 11.08 9.92 -1.11
N TYR A 41 10.73 8.64 -1.23
CA TYR A 41 10.25 7.88 -0.09
C TYR A 41 11.32 7.65 0.98
N SER A 42 12.58 7.42 0.58
CA SER A 42 13.68 7.33 1.55
C SER A 42 13.83 8.62 2.36
N TYR A 43 13.66 9.78 1.73
CA TYR A 43 13.64 11.06 2.44
C TYR A 43 12.48 11.13 3.45
N MET A 44 11.28 10.72 3.04
CA MET A 44 10.08 10.74 3.88
C MET A 44 10.20 9.81 5.09
N GLU A 45 10.81 8.63 4.93
CA GLU A 45 11.01 7.66 6.01
C GLU A 45 12.10 8.09 7.00
N ASN A 46 13.14 8.80 6.54
CA ASN A 46 14.37 8.98 7.33
C ASN A 46 14.61 10.43 7.81
N ILE A 47 13.92 11.43 7.24
CA ILE A 47 14.12 12.83 7.58
C ILE A 47 12.93 13.35 8.40
N SER A 48 13.09 13.47 9.71
CA SER A 48 12.08 14.05 10.60
C SER A 48 11.90 15.56 10.40
N GLY A 49 10.69 16.06 10.63
CA GLY A 49 10.33 17.48 10.54
C GLY A 49 10.14 17.97 9.10
N HIS A 50 9.96 17.06 8.15
CA HIS A 50 9.71 17.43 6.77
C HIS A 50 8.28 17.97 6.57
N PRO A 51 8.06 18.85 5.56
CA PRO A 51 6.76 19.45 5.29
C PRO A 51 5.57 18.49 5.14
N PHE A 52 5.84 17.26 4.72
CA PHE A 52 4.81 16.25 4.48
C PHE A 52 4.63 15.26 5.62
N GLN A 53 5.32 15.43 6.74
CA GLN A 53 5.33 14.43 7.81
C GLN A 53 3.91 14.05 8.22
N GLU A 54 3.05 15.05 8.46
CA GLU A 54 1.66 14.80 8.86
C GLU A 54 0.86 14.06 7.77
N GLN A 55 0.98 14.48 6.51
CA GLN A 55 0.28 13.83 5.39
C GLN A 55 0.77 12.39 5.15
N TYR A 56 2.06 12.16 5.32
CA TYR A 56 2.69 10.85 5.17
C TYR A 56 2.32 9.92 6.32
N ASP A 57 2.35 10.42 7.56
CA ASP A 57 1.91 9.68 8.74
C ASP A 57 0.43 9.26 8.61
N ASP A 58 -0.42 10.14 8.08
CA ASP A 58 -1.83 9.81 7.82
C ASP A 58 -2.01 8.80 6.69
N LEU A 59 -1.17 8.88 5.65
CA LEU A 59 -1.16 7.91 4.56
C LEU A 59 -0.72 6.53 5.04
N GLU A 60 0.33 6.45 5.86
CA GLU A 60 0.80 5.20 6.49
C GLU A 60 -0.27 4.60 7.42
N LYS A 61 -0.97 5.41 8.22
CA LYS A 61 -2.08 4.91 9.07
C LYS A 61 -3.20 4.27 8.25
N ILE A 62 -3.53 4.83 7.08
CA ILE A 62 -4.53 4.22 6.21
C ILE A 62 -3.98 2.95 5.58
N LEU A 63 -2.71 2.95 5.14
CA LEU A 63 -2.04 1.76 4.61
C LEU A 63 -2.06 0.62 5.61
N ASP A 64 -1.77 0.86 6.90
CA ASP A 64 -1.85 -0.17 7.95
C ASP A 64 -3.25 -0.84 8.04
N ILE A 65 -4.30 -0.10 7.68
CA ILE A 65 -5.69 -0.60 7.67
C ILE A 65 -5.99 -1.38 6.38
N ILE A 66 -5.60 -0.85 5.22
CA ILE A 66 -5.99 -1.40 3.91
C ILE A 66 -5.00 -2.43 3.36
N GLU A 67 -3.75 -2.46 3.84
CA GLU A 67 -2.66 -3.35 3.42
C GLU A 67 -3.11 -4.81 3.28
N PRO A 68 -3.90 -5.39 4.22
CA PRO A 68 -4.36 -6.76 4.10
C PRO A 68 -5.24 -7.03 2.86
N TYR A 69 -5.75 -6.01 2.20
CA TYR A 69 -6.69 -6.09 1.08
C TYR A 69 -6.08 -5.60 -0.24
N LEU A 70 -4.83 -5.16 -0.23
CA LEU A 70 -4.18 -4.62 -1.42
C LEU A 70 -3.80 -5.73 -2.41
N PRO A 71 -3.96 -5.49 -3.72
CA PRO A 71 -3.48 -6.40 -4.75
C PRO A 71 -1.96 -6.27 -4.86
N PHE A 72 -1.23 -6.99 -4.02
CA PHE A 72 0.25 -7.03 -4.03
C PHE A 72 0.87 -7.60 -5.30
N ALA A 73 0.11 -7.90 -6.36
CA ALA A 73 0.60 -8.47 -7.61
C ALA A 73 1.04 -7.43 -8.65
N VAL A 74 1.04 -6.13 -8.29
CA VAL A 74 1.29 -5.05 -9.24
C VAL A 74 2.71 -4.51 -9.04
N GLY A 75 3.65 -4.88 -9.92
CA GLY A 75 5.01 -4.29 -9.98
C GLY A 75 6.17 -5.28 -9.87
N ASP A 76 7.39 -4.78 -10.08
CA ASP A 76 8.62 -5.59 -10.04
C ASP A 76 8.93 -6.09 -8.60
N THR A 77 8.57 -5.29 -7.58
CA THR A 77 8.73 -5.65 -6.17
C THR A 77 7.89 -6.88 -5.80
N ALA A 78 6.65 -6.94 -6.30
CA ALA A 78 5.75 -8.06 -6.13
C ALA A 78 6.31 -9.35 -6.71
N LEU A 79 6.83 -9.26 -7.94
CA LEU A 79 7.46 -10.39 -8.62
C LEU A 79 8.70 -10.87 -7.86
N ALA A 80 9.55 -9.94 -7.40
CA ALA A 80 10.73 -10.27 -6.60
C ALA A 80 10.35 -10.94 -5.27
N PHE A 81 9.32 -10.44 -4.58
CA PHE A 81 8.78 -11.05 -3.38
C PHE A 81 8.29 -12.47 -3.65
N LEU A 82 7.47 -12.69 -4.69
CA LEU A 82 6.93 -14.00 -5.04
C LEU A 82 8.04 -15.00 -5.39
N LEU A 83 9.06 -14.57 -6.14
CA LEU A 83 10.21 -15.41 -6.49
C LEU A 83 10.99 -15.83 -5.25
N GLU A 84 11.33 -14.90 -4.36
CA GLU A 84 12.03 -15.23 -3.11
C GLU A 84 11.18 -16.09 -2.17
N ALA A 85 9.87 -15.85 -2.12
CA ALA A 85 8.93 -16.63 -1.32
C ALA A 85 8.89 -18.11 -1.72
N THR A 86 9.21 -18.46 -2.97
CA THR A 86 9.28 -19.87 -3.41
C THR A 86 10.43 -20.66 -2.76
N TYR A 87 11.43 -19.96 -2.20
CA TYR A 87 12.60 -20.58 -1.56
C TYR A 87 12.55 -20.56 -0.03
N VAL A 88 11.53 -19.91 0.55
CA VAL A 88 11.32 -19.82 1.99
C VAL A 88 10.74 -21.13 2.52
N ASN A 89 11.36 -21.69 3.56
CA ASN A 89 10.97 -23.02 4.06
C ASN A 89 10.27 -22.98 5.41
N ASP A 90 10.28 -21.84 6.10
CA ASP A 90 9.60 -21.67 7.39
C ASP A 90 8.91 -20.31 7.55
N GLU A 91 8.04 -20.23 8.56
CA GLU A 91 7.25 -19.02 8.85
C GLU A 91 8.11 -17.83 9.30
N ILE A 92 9.27 -18.07 9.93
CA ILE A 92 10.13 -17.00 10.42
C ILE A 92 10.81 -16.30 9.24
N GLU A 93 11.35 -17.08 8.30
CA GLU A 93 11.89 -16.61 7.03
C GLU A 93 10.83 -15.87 6.21
N MET A 94 9.58 -16.34 6.23
CA MET A 94 8.46 -15.68 5.55
C MET A 94 8.13 -14.31 6.17
N GLU A 95 8.12 -14.20 7.50
CA GLU A 95 7.91 -12.91 8.18
C GLU A 95 9.06 -11.93 7.91
N GLN A 96 10.31 -12.40 7.89
CA GLN A 96 11.46 -11.57 7.50
C GLN A 96 11.35 -11.09 6.05
N LEU A 97 10.87 -11.95 5.15
CA LEU A 97 10.63 -11.60 3.76
C LEU A 97 9.53 -10.52 3.64
N LYS A 98 8.42 -10.66 4.38
CA LYS A 98 7.38 -9.62 4.42
C LYS A 98 7.92 -8.28 4.90
N LEU A 99 8.72 -8.27 5.98
CA LEU A 99 9.35 -7.05 6.47
C LEU A 99 10.31 -6.42 5.45
N LYS A 100 11.06 -7.25 4.71
CA LYS A 100 12.01 -6.79 3.68
C LYS A 100 11.31 -6.09 2.52
N TYR A 101 10.13 -6.55 2.11
CA TYR A 101 9.42 -6.06 0.92
C TYR A 101 8.26 -5.12 1.23
N GLY A 102 7.75 -5.09 2.47
CA GLY A 102 6.53 -4.38 2.85
C GLY A 102 6.56 -2.90 2.49
N SER A 103 7.62 -2.17 2.87
CA SER A 103 7.72 -0.72 2.56
C SER A 103 7.72 -0.46 1.06
N ARG A 104 8.47 -1.25 0.28
CA ARG A 104 8.51 -1.12 -1.18
C ARG A 104 7.17 -1.45 -1.84
N LEU A 105 6.46 -2.46 -1.35
CA LEU A 105 5.12 -2.80 -1.83
C LEU A 105 4.11 -1.68 -1.55
N ARG A 106 4.20 -1.03 -0.38
CA ARG A 106 3.41 0.17 -0.05
C ARG A 106 3.72 1.30 -1.03
N MET A 107 5.01 1.58 -1.29
CA MET A 107 5.45 2.59 -2.25
C MET A 107 4.93 2.32 -3.67
N ASP A 108 5.00 1.08 -4.13
CA ASP A 108 4.48 0.68 -5.44
C ASP A 108 2.97 0.92 -5.54
N PHE A 109 2.23 0.65 -4.47
CA PHE A 109 0.79 0.92 -4.44
C PHE A 109 0.45 2.42 -4.42
N ILE A 110 1.19 3.24 -3.65
CA ILE A 110 1.03 4.70 -3.68
C ILE A 110 1.30 5.22 -5.10
N ASN A 111 2.38 4.75 -5.72
CA ASN A 111 2.75 5.14 -7.09
C ASN A 111 1.68 4.73 -8.10
N LEU A 112 1.15 3.51 -8.00
CA LEU A 112 0.04 3.05 -8.83
C LEU A 112 -1.13 4.02 -8.74
N VAL A 113 -1.57 4.36 -7.53
CA VAL A 113 -2.71 5.25 -7.31
C VAL A 113 -2.48 6.68 -7.80
N GLN A 114 -1.25 7.19 -7.67
CA GLN A 114 -0.88 8.51 -8.22
C GLN A 114 -0.90 8.56 -9.76
N ASN A 115 -0.74 7.42 -10.43
CA ASN A 115 -0.71 7.33 -11.89
C ASN A 115 -2.04 6.88 -12.52
N ILE A 116 -3.09 6.66 -11.72
CA ILE A 116 -4.43 6.38 -12.25
C ILE A 116 -4.98 7.62 -12.94
N LEU A 117 -5.31 7.50 -14.23
CA LEU A 117 -5.74 8.63 -15.06
C LEU A 117 -7.26 8.69 -15.22
N SER A 118 -7.96 7.61 -14.91
CA SER A 118 -9.40 7.48 -15.09
C SER A 118 -10.13 6.90 -13.87
N GLU A 119 -11.40 7.25 -13.72
CA GLU A 119 -12.27 6.63 -12.71
C GLU A 119 -12.52 5.14 -12.98
N GLU A 120 -12.45 4.70 -14.24
CA GLU A 120 -12.61 3.29 -14.61
C GLU A 120 -11.45 2.44 -14.08
N GLU A 121 -10.21 2.92 -14.20
CA GLU A 121 -9.03 2.28 -13.62
C GLU A 121 -9.13 2.24 -12.09
N TRP A 122 -9.64 3.30 -11.45
CA TRP A 122 -9.85 3.30 -10.01
C TRP A 122 -10.89 2.28 -9.56
N GLU A 123 -12.03 2.21 -10.26
CA GLU A 123 -13.08 1.24 -9.97
C GLU A 123 -12.57 -0.20 -10.11
N TYR A 124 -11.67 -0.47 -11.07
CA TYR A 124 -11.01 -1.76 -11.19
C TYR A 124 -10.16 -2.11 -9.96
N ILE A 125 -9.41 -1.15 -9.41
CA ILE A 125 -8.64 -1.35 -8.16
C ILE A 125 -9.59 -1.64 -6.99
N LEU A 126 -10.70 -0.89 -6.86
CA LEU A 126 -11.70 -1.15 -5.82
C LEU A 126 -12.26 -2.58 -5.90
N GLN A 127 -12.53 -3.06 -7.11
CA GLN A 127 -13.03 -4.42 -7.35
C GLN A 127 -12.00 -5.50 -7.00
N LEU A 128 -10.72 -5.28 -7.31
CA LEU A 128 -9.66 -6.19 -6.92
C LEU A 128 -9.53 -6.28 -5.39
N CYS A 129 -9.52 -5.14 -4.70
CA CYS A 129 -9.47 -5.09 -3.24
C CYS A 129 -10.67 -5.79 -2.60
N GLU A 130 -11.88 -5.57 -3.14
CA GLU A 130 -13.10 -6.25 -2.68
C GLU A 130 -13.03 -7.77 -2.90
N THR A 131 -12.45 -8.22 -4.01
CA THR A 131 -12.25 -9.64 -4.27
C THR A 131 -11.34 -10.27 -3.21
N ILE A 132 -10.23 -9.62 -2.88
CA ILE A 132 -9.30 -10.07 -1.82
C ILE A 132 -10.01 -10.10 -0.45
N ARG A 133 -10.84 -9.08 -0.15
CA ARG A 133 -11.65 -9.03 1.07
C ARG A 133 -12.61 -10.23 1.16
N GLN A 134 -13.31 -10.56 0.08
CA GLN A 134 -14.24 -11.69 0.00
C GLN A 134 -13.54 -13.04 0.19
N GLU A 135 -12.37 -13.22 -0.41
CA GLU A 135 -11.55 -14.43 -0.21
C GLU A 135 -11.13 -14.57 1.26
N LYS A 136 -10.75 -13.47 1.92
CA LYS A 136 -10.42 -13.49 3.35
C LYS A 136 -11.62 -13.84 4.22
N GLU A 137 -12.79 -13.27 3.93
CA GLU A 137 -14.04 -13.57 4.62
C GLU A 137 -14.43 -15.04 4.46
N SER A 138 -14.37 -15.56 3.24
CA SER A 138 -14.68 -16.96 2.92
C SER A 138 -13.75 -17.93 3.64
N ASN A 139 -12.44 -17.65 3.65
CA ASN A 139 -11.46 -18.46 4.37
C ASN A 139 -11.71 -18.45 5.88
N LEU A 140 -12.07 -17.32 6.47
CA LEU A 140 -12.40 -17.24 7.91
C LEU A 140 -13.63 -18.10 8.25
N HIS A 141 -14.65 -18.11 7.39
CA HIS A 141 -15.84 -18.94 7.58
C HIS A 141 -15.61 -20.44 7.34
N ALA A 142 -14.60 -20.81 6.55
CA ALA A 142 -14.27 -22.22 6.31
C ALA A 142 -13.64 -22.94 7.51
N TYR A 143 -13.16 -22.20 8.51
CA TYR A 143 -12.57 -22.74 9.75
C TYR A 143 -13.54 -22.76 10.96
N TYR A 144 -14.82 -22.43 10.75
CA TYR A 144 -15.90 -22.53 11.74
C TYR A 144 -16.95 -23.56 11.31
#